data_AF-A0A452ZFH3-F1
#
_entry.id   AF-A0A452ZFH3-F1
#
_cell.length_a   1.000
_cell.length_b   1.000
_cell.length_c   1.000
_cell.angle_alpha   90.00
_cell.angle_beta   90.00
_cell.angle_gamma   90.00
#
_symmetry.space_group_name_H-M   'P 1'
#
loop_
_entity.id
_entity.type
_entity.pdbx_description
1 polymer ?
#
loop_
_entity_poly.entity_id
_entity_poly.type
_entity_poly.pdbx_seq_one_letter_code
_entity_poly.pdbx_strand_id
1 'polypeptide(L)'
;ELENNMKVCKDQFKEFERKDVKHREDLKHLKQKIKKLEDKAEKDTSKIEGSAKEIEESTNLIPQLEEEIPKLQERLNQEEKVLERIKESSREETEKLRAELAQVRTELEPWENQIIEHKGRLDVASGEKKLMKQKHDGARAELTGAQNQMEIIKEKIKTKDTFITELEGKIEKHQSEASEARKVEQECLKQEESLIPLEQAARQKVVEIKSTRDSEKNHGTVLKAILQAKESKEIDGIYGRLGDLGAIDAKYDVAISTACHGLDYIVVETTNSAQACVELLRRRNLGIATFMILEKQAHHLRKLQEKVKTPEGVPRLFDLVKVKDEKLKLAFFATLGNTVVAKDLDQV
;
A
#
# COMPACT_ATOMS: atom_id res chain seq x y z
N GLU A 1 -12.01 36.52 150.31
CA GLU A 1 -11.83 35.15 150.85
C GLU A 1 -12.97 34.09 150.50
N LEU A 2 -14.33 34.28 150.54
CA LEU A 2 -15.49 33.41 150.04
C LEU A 2 -15.37 32.93 148.57
N GLU A 3 -14.64 33.76 147.81
CA GLU A 3 -14.07 33.54 146.46
C GLU A 3 -13.16 32.33 146.37
N ASN A 4 -12.91 31.72 147.51
CA ASN A 4 -12.12 30.54 147.74
C ASN A 4 -12.47 29.37 146.87
N ASN A 5 -11.84 28.27 147.20
CA ASN A 5 -12.48 27.32 148.09
C ASN A 5 -13.98 27.05 147.77
N MET A 6 -14.92 28.02 147.64
CA MET A 6 -16.11 27.87 146.75
C MET A 6 -15.79 27.26 145.36
N LYS A 7 -14.57 27.40 144.84
CA LYS A 7 -13.97 26.72 143.69
C LYS A 7 -13.61 25.28 143.98
N VAL A 8 -12.92 25.00 145.10
CA VAL A 8 -12.37 23.67 145.42
C VAL A 8 -13.47 22.62 145.57
N CYS A 9 -14.50 22.91 146.36
CA CYS A 9 -15.60 21.96 146.50
C CYS A 9 -16.38 21.78 145.17
N LYS A 10 -16.51 22.82 144.34
CA LYS A 10 -17.03 22.69 142.96
C LYS A 10 -16.16 21.77 142.10
N ASP A 11 -14.85 21.82 142.26
CA ASP A 11 -13.93 20.96 141.53
C ASP A 11 -14.01 19.50 142.03
N GLN A 12 -14.18 19.27 143.34
CA GLN A 12 -14.48 17.94 143.88
C GLN A 12 -15.84 17.40 143.40
N PHE A 13 -16.87 18.25 143.31
CA PHE A 13 -18.15 17.89 142.71
C PHE A 13 -17.97 17.47 141.24
N LYS A 14 -17.18 18.21 140.45
CA LYS A 14 -16.86 17.87 139.07
C LYS A 14 -16.07 16.57 138.93
N GLU A 15 -15.15 16.27 139.86
CA GLU A 15 -14.34 15.05 139.78
C GLU A 15 -15.14 13.80 140.19
N PHE A 16 -15.99 13.92 141.22
CA PHE A 16 -16.95 12.88 141.55
C PHE A 16 -17.99 12.68 140.44
N GLU A 17 -18.47 13.74 139.79
CA GLU A 17 -19.28 13.62 138.56
C GLU A 17 -18.52 12.86 137.47
N ARG A 18 -17.22 13.14 137.25
CA ARG A 18 -16.41 12.39 136.26
C ARG A 18 -16.25 10.92 136.63
N LYS A 19 -15.99 10.58 137.90
CA LYS A 19 -15.83 9.18 138.35
C LYS A 19 -17.16 8.43 138.32
N ASP A 20 -18.26 9.06 138.74
CA ASP A 20 -19.60 8.46 138.70
C ASP A 20 -20.05 8.24 137.24
N VAL A 21 -19.75 9.16 136.32
CA VAL A 21 -19.94 8.96 134.87
C VAL A 21 -19.10 7.79 134.35
N LYS A 22 -17.82 7.70 134.75
CA LYS A 22 -16.93 6.61 134.33
C LYS A 22 -17.42 5.25 134.84
N HIS A 23 -17.83 5.16 136.10
CA HIS A 23 -18.44 3.94 136.66
C HIS A 23 -19.78 3.62 136.00
N ARG A 24 -20.61 4.62 135.67
CA ARG A 24 -21.83 4.42 134.86
C ARG A 24 -21.53 3.85 133.49
N GLU A 25 -20.48 4.31 132.81
CA GLU A 25 -20.05 3.79 131.51
C GLU A 25 -19.50 2.36 131.61
N ASP A 26 -18.62 2.08 132.57
CA ASP A 26 -18.06 0.73 132.79
C ASP A 26 -19.15 -0.28 133.20
N LEU A 27 -20.09 0.12 134.08
CA LEU A 27 -21.28 -0.70 134.40
C LEU A 27 -22.12 -0.96 133.15
N LYS A 28 -22.28 0.05 132.27
CA LYS A 28 -23.03 -0.10 131.03
C LYS A 28 -22.33 -1.07 130.08
N HIS A 29 -21.00 -0.99 129.95
CA HIS A 29 -20.22 -1.88 129.09
C HIS A 29 -20.15 -3.32 129.64
N LEU A 30 -20.00 -3.51 130.95
CA LEU A 30 -20.06 -4.81 131.60
C LEU A 30 -21.45 -5.44 131.51
N LYS A 31 -22.52 -4.68 131.75
CA LYS A 31 -23.90 -5.14 131.51
C LYS A 31 -24.10 -5.55 130.05
N GLN A 32 -23.55 -4.80 129.10
CA GLN A 32 -23.60 -5.17 127.68
C GLN A 32 -22.80 -6.46 127.38
N LYS A 33 -21.65 -6.70 128.01
CA LYS A 33 -20.88 -7.94 127.87
C LYS A 33 -21.59 -9.15 128.48
N ILE A 34 -22.17 -8.99 129.69
CA ILE A 34 -22.99 -10.01 130.34
C ILE A 34 -24.15 -10.38 129.40
N LYS A 35 -24.89 -9.38 128.90
CA LYS A 35 -25.97 -9.60 127.94
C LYS A 35 -25.51 -10.35 126.68
N LYS A 36 -24.35 -9.99 126.10
CA LYS A 36 -23.80 -10.70 124.92
C LYS A 36 -23.40 -12.16 125.23
N LEU A 37 -22.92 -12.44 126.43
CA LEU A 37 -22.55 -13.80 126.85
C LEU A 37 -23.79 -14.64 127.17
N GLU A 38 -24.80 -14.05 127.80
CA GLU A 38 -26.13 -14.66 128.00
C GLU A 38 -26.76 -14.98 126.64
N ASP A 39 -26.81 -14.02 125.71
CA ASP A 39 -27.31 -14.22 124.34
C ASP A 39 -26.55 -15.34 123.59
N LYS A 40 -25.25 -15.53 123.89
CA LYS A 40 -24.42 -16.57 123.27
C LYS A 40 -24.65 -17.94 123.91
N ALA A 41 -24.77 -18.00 125.24
CA ALA A 41 -25.11 -19.21 125.97
C ALA A 41 -26.50 -19.72 125.55
N GLU A 42 -27.47 -18.82 125.38
CA GLU A 42 -28.81 -19.13 124.87
C GLU A 42 -28.75 -19.65 123.41
N LYS A 43 -27.91 -19.05 122.56
CA LYS A 43 -27.68 -19.57 121.20
C LYS A 43 -27.04 -20.96 121.19
N ASP A 44 -26.01 -21.21 121.99
CA ASP A 44 -25.33 -22.50 121.97
C ASP A 44 -26.18 -23.61 122.62
N THR A 45 -26.97 -23.29 123.65
CA THR A 45 -28.00 -24.22 124.19
C THR A 45 -29.07 -24.54 123.14
N SER A 46 -29.57 -23.54 122.41
CA SER A 46 -30.52 -23.79 121.30
C SER A 46 -29.94 -24.68 120.19
N LYS A 47 -28.63 -24.58 119.91
CA LYS A 47 -27.96 -25.47 118.93
C LYS A 47 -27.80 -26.89 119.44
N ILE A 48 -27.44 -27.07 120.72
CA ILE A 48 -27.34 -28.39 121.34
C ILE A 48 -28.71 -29.06 121.34
N GLU A 49 -29.78 -28.33 121.71
CA GLU A 49 -31.15 -28.85 121.61
C GLU A 49 -31.55 -29.18 120.17
N GLY A 50 -31.14 -28.37 119.19
CA GLY A 50 -31.33 -28.65 117.76
C GLY A 50 -30.64 -29.96 117.33
N SER A 51 -29.35 -30.12 117.64
CA SER A 51 -28.62 -31.35 117.31
C SER A 51 -29.12 -32.58 118.08
N ALA A 52 -29.58 -32.42 119.32
CA ALA A 52 -30.21 -33.50 120.07
C ALA A 52 -31.52 -33.96 119.41
N LYS A 53 -32.35 -33.03 118.94
CA LYS A 53 -33.55 -33.34 118.15
C LYS A 53 -33.21 -34.04 116.84
N GLU A 54 -32.19 -33.59 116.10
CA GLU A 54 -31.75 -34.26 114.87
C GLU A 54 -31.28 -35.70 115.11
N ILE A 55 -30.60 -35.95 116.24
CA ILE A 55 -30.20 -37.31 116.64
C ILE A 55 -31.43 -38.14 116.98
N GLU A 56 -32.38 -37.60 117.72
CA GLU A 56 -33.62 -38.30 118.07
C GLU A 56 -34.47 -38.60 116.82
N GLU A 57 -34.61 -37.63 115.91
CA GLU A 57 -35.24 -37.81 114.60
C GLU A 57 -34.54 -38.89 113.77
N SER A 58 -33.21 -38.86 113.68
CA SER A 58 -32.42 -39.85 112.94
C SER A 58 -32.54 -41.25 113.56
N THR A 59 -32.54 -41.34 114.89
CA THR A 59 -32.68 -42.61 115.62
C THR A 59 -34.07 -43.23 115.41
N ASN A 60 -35.09 -42.40 115.22
CA ASN A 60 -36.44 -42.84 114.87
C ASN A 60 -36.59 -43.15 113.36
N LEU A 61 -35.89 -42.45 112.47
CA LEU A 61 -36.00 -42.63 111.02
C LEU A 61 -35.30 -43.91 110.52
N ILE A 62 -34.15 -44.27 111.10
CA ILE A 62 -33.39 -45.48 110.72
C ILE A 62 -34.26 -46.74 110.74
N PRO A 63 -34.97 -47.08 111.84
CA PRO A 63 -35.80 -48.28 111.87
C PRO A 63 -37.01 -48.18 110.92
N GLN A 64 -37.56 -46.98 110.68
CA GLN A 64 -38.63 -46.80 109.68
C GLN A 64 -38.13 -47.11 108.27
N LEU A 65 -36.94 -46.60 107.90
CA LEU A 65 -36.31 -46.87 106.60
C LEU A 65 -35.91 -48.35 106.46
N GLU A 66 -35.41 -48.98 107.53
CA GLU A 66 -35.10 -50.41 107.55
C GLU A 66 -36.35 -51.27 107.35
N GLU A 67 -37.52 -50.83 107.81
CA GLU A 67 -38.81 -51.49 107.54
C GLU A 67 -39.36 -51.20 106.13
N GLU A 68 -39.04 -50.04 105.54
CA GLU A 68 -39.46 -49.69 104.18
C GLU A 68 -38.65 -50.39 103.08
N ILE A 69 -37.37 -50.67 103.30
CA ILE A 69 -36.50 -51.41 102.35
C ILE A 69 -37.13 -52.74 101.88
N PRO A 70 -37.56 -53.66 102.76
CA PRO A 70 -38.15 -54.92 102.32
C PRO A 70 -39.48 -54.70 101.58
N LYS A 71 -40.29 -53.71 101.98
CA LYS A 71 -41.54 -53.36 101.26
C LYS A 71 -41.26 -52.86 99.84
N LEU A 72 -40.21 -52.04 99.67
CA LEU A 72 -39.78 -51.56 98.35
C LEU A 72 -39.16 -52.68 97.49
N GLN A 73 -38.39 -53.59 98.09
CA GLN A 73 -37.85 -54.76 97.39
C GLN A 73 -38.95 -55.71 96.92
N GLU A 74 -39.97 -55.93 97.76
CA GLU A 74 -41.11 -56.74 97.38
C GLU A 74 -41.91 -56.09 96.25
N ARG A 75 -42.11 -54.76 96.31
CA ARG A 75 -42.74 -54.00 95.23
C ARG A 75 -41.93 -54.03 93.94
N LEU A 76 -40.60 -53.92 94.00
CA LEU A 76 -39.71 -54.06 92.84
C LEU A 76 -39.88 -55.44 92.19
N ASN A 77 -39.86 -56.51 92.97
CA ASN A 77 -39.99 -57.87 92.47
C ASN A 77 -41.39 -58.12 91.88
N GLN A 78 -42.44 -57.51 92.43
CA GLN A 78 -43.78 -57.52 91.84
C GLN A 78 -43.81 -56.79 90.49
N GLU A 79 -43.23 -55.60 90.39
CA GLU A 79 -43.14 -54.83 89.13
C GLU A 79 -42.27 -55.53 88.07
N GLU A 80 -41.16 -56.16 88.46
CA GLU A 80 -40.33 -56.97 87.56
C GLU A 80 -41.11 -58.16 86.99
N LYS A 81 -41.91 -58.85 87.82
CA LYS A 81 -42.81 -59.92 87.35
C LYS A 81 -43.89 -59.39 86.41
N VAL A 82 -44.40 -58.19 86.65
CA VAL A 82 -45.37 -57.54 85.74
C VAL A 82 -44.71 -57.20 84.41
N LEU A 83 -43.50 -56.64 84.43
CA LEU A 83 -42.70 -56.35 83.23
C LEU A 83 -42.42 -57.63 82.43
N GLU A 84 -42.05 -58.71 83.11
CA GLU A 84 -41.78 -60.00 82.47
C GLU A 84 -43.05 -60.58 81.82
N ARG A 85 -44.21 -60.50 82.49
CA ARG A 85 -45.50 -60.85 81.86
C ARG A 85 -45.85 -59.97 80.65
N ILE A 86 -45.60 -58.66 80.73
CA ILE A 86 -45.83 -57.76 79.59
C ILE A 86 -44.90 -58.12 78.43
N LYS A 87 -43.62 -58.41 78.70
CA LYS A 87 -42.68 -58.88 77.67
C LYS A 87 -43.12 -60.20 77.07
N GLU A 88 -43.54 -61.17 77.87
CA GLU A 88 -44.00 -62.47 77.38
C GLU A 88 -45.27 -62.32 76.52
N SER A 89 -46.25 -61.54 76.99
CA SER A 89 -47.51 -61.30 76.25
C SER A 89 -47.29 -60.52 74.96
N SER A 90 -46.41 -59.52 74.95
CA SER A 90 -46.07 -58.75 73.75
C SER A 90 -45.10 -59.47 72.81
N ARG A 91 -44.37 -60.48 73.28
CA ARG A 91 -43.42 -61.25 72.47
C ARG A 91 -44.11 -61.99 71.34
N GLU A 92 -45.24 -62.64 71.61
CA GLU A 92 -45.97 -63.38 70.59
C GLU A 92 -46.52 -62.44 69.50
N GLU A 93 -47.07 -61.29 69.88
CA GLU A 93 -47.51 -60.26 68.93
C GLU A 93 -46.34 -59.66 68.15
N THR A 94 -45.20 -59.42 68.81
CA THR A 94 -43.98 -58.89 68.18
C THR A 94 -43.39 -59.89 67.18
N GLU A 95 -43.38 -61.19 67.50
CA GLU A 95 -42.92 -62.23 66.58
C GLU A 95 -43.87 -62.40 65.39
N LYS A 96 -45.19 -62.31 65.59
CA LYS A 96 -46.17 -62.30 64.48
C LYS A 96 -45.94 -61.10 63.55
N LEU A 97 -45.81 -59.89 64.10
CA LEU A 97 -45.53 -58.68 63.31
C LEU A 97 -44.15 -58.74 62.62
N ARG A 98 -43.14 -59.37 63.23
CA ARG A 98 -41.83 -59.60 62.59
C ARG A 98 -41.94 -60.59 61.42
N ALA A 99 -42.72 -61.65 61.58
CA ALA A 99 -42.96 -62.61 60.52
C ALA A 99 -43.73 -61.97 59.35
N GLU A 100 -44.76 -61.18 59.63
CA GLU A 100 -45.51 -60.41 58.63
C GLU A 100 -44.59 -59.40 57.92
N LEU A 101 -43.76 -58.66 58.65
CA LEU A 101 -42.77 -57.74 58.08
C LEU A 101 -41.76 -58.47 57.18
N ALA A 102 -41.31 -59.66 57.58
CA ALA A 102 -40.41 -60.48 56.78
C ALA A 102 -41.09 -60.95 55.48
N GLN A 103 -42.34 -61.42 55.55
CA GLN A 103 -43.11 -61.81 54.38
C GLN A 103 -43.32 -60.64 53.41
N VAL A 104 -43.77 -59.49 53.91
CA VAL A 104 -43.95 -58.28 53.09
C VAL A 104 -42.61 -57.83 52.46
N ARG A 105 -41.49 -57.93 53.19
CA ARG A 105 -40.16 -57.65 52.62
C ARG A 105 -39.78 -58.62 51.51
N THR A 106 -40.02 -59.91 51.68
CA THR A 106 -39.75 -60.92 50.63
C THR A 106 -40.65 -60.73 49.41
N GLU A 107 -41.89 -60.27 49.59
CA GLU A 107 -42.78 -59.92 48.48
C GLU A 107 -42.38 -58.63 47.78
N LEU A 108 -41.77 -57.68 48.49
CA LEU A 108 -41.37 -56.37 47.97
C LEU A 108 -40.03 -56.40 47.20
N GLU A 109 -39.10 -57.26 47.60
CA GLU A 109 -37.80 -57.47 46.94
C GLU A 109 -37.87 -57.68 45.41
N PRO A 110 -38.75 -58.54 44.83
CA PRO A 110 -38.85 -58.68 43.38
C PRO A 110 -39.36 -57.41 42.70
N TRP A 111 -40.23 -56.63 43.33
CA TRP A 111 -40.71 -55.35 42.78
C TRP A 111 -39.60 -54.30 42.78
N GLU A 112 -38.79 -54.23 43.85
CA GLU A 112 -37.61 -53.37 43.89
C GLU A 112 -36.62 -53.73 42.78
N ASN A 113 -36.36 -55.03 42.58
CA ASN A 113 -35.51 -55.53 41.50
C ASN A 113 -36.06 -55.16 40.11
N GLN A 114 -37.37 -55.32 39.87
CA GLN A 114 -38.00 -54.91 38.61
C GLN A 114 -37.91 -53.39 38.40
N ILE A 115 -38.09 -52.58 39.45
CA ILE A 115 -37.94 -51.12 39.36
C ILE A 115 -36.51 -50.75 38.97
N ILE A 116 -35.51 -51.39 39.56
CA ILE A 116 -34.09 -51.16 39.22
C ILE A 116 -33.82 -51.54 37.76
N GLU A 117 -34.31 -52.69 37.31
CA GLU A 117 -34.16 -53.16 35.93
C GLU A 117 -34.82 -52.20 34.93
N HIS A 118 -36.07 -51.80 35.18
CA HIS A 118 -36.79 -50.88 34.31
C HIS A 118 -36.18 -49.47 34.30
N LYS A 119 -35.69 -48.97 35.44
CA LYS A 119 -34.93 -47.72 35.51
C LYS A 119 -33.63 -47.83 34.71
N GLY A 120 -32.88 -48.92 34.86
CA GLY A 120 -31.66 -49.16 34.08
C GLY A 120 -31.93 -49.18 32.57
N ARG A 121 -33.00 -49.87 32.13
CA ARG A 121 -33.42 -49.86 30.71
C ARG A 121 -33.82 -48.48 30.23
N LEU A 122 -34.55 -47.72 31.04
CA LEU A 122 -34.94 -46.35 30.72
C LEU A 122 -33.71 -45.43 30.57
N ASP A 123 -32.75 -45.54 31.49
CA ASP A 123 -31.53 -44.73 31.47
C ASP A 123 -30.70 -45.02 30.23
N VAL A 124 -30.51 -46.30 29.88
CA VAL A 124 -29.83 -46.71 28.62
C VAL A 124 -30.56 -46.15 27.40
N ALA A 125 -31.87 -46.36 27.28
CA ALA A 125 -32.66 -45.86 26.16
C ALA A 125 -32.65 -44.33 26.06
N SER A 126 -32.65 -43.63 27.20
CA SER A 126 -32.55 -42.17 27.26
C SER A 126 -31.17 -41.67 26.80
N GLY A 127 -30.10 -42.38 27.18
CA GLY A 127 -28.74 -42.13 26.75
C GLY A 127 -28.56 -42.34 25.24
N GLU A 128 -29.07 -43.45 24.72
CA GLU A 128 -29.08 -43.74 23.28
C GLU A 128 -29.84 -42.68 22.49
N LYS A 129 -31.04 -42.30 22.96
CA LYS A 129 -31.82 -41.22 22.34
C LYS A 129 -31.06 -39.89 22.32
N LYS A 130 -30.36 -39.54 23.41
CA LYS A 130 -29.56 -38.32 23.50
C LYS A 130 -28.37 -38.37 22.54
N LEU A 131 -27.67 -39.49 22.47
CA LEU A 131 -26.56 -39.69 21.53
C LEU A 131 -27.02 -39.60 20.09
N MET A 132 -28.14 -40.24 19.74
CA MET A 132 -28.71 -40.18 18.39
C MET A 132 -29.15 -38.77 18.01
N LYS A 133 -29.74 -38.01 18.94
CA LYS A 133 -30.06 -36.60 18.73
C LYS A 133 -28.81 -35.76 18.46
N GLN A 134 -27.76 -35.93 19.26
CA GLN A 134 -26.49 -35.21 19.05
C GLN A 134 -25.87 -35.54 17.69
N LYS A 135 -25.88 -36.82 17.28
CA LYS A 135 -25.41 -37.23 15.95
C LYS A 135 -26.25 -36.61 14.83
N HIS A 136 -27.57 -36.64 14.96
CA HIS A 136 -28.49 -36.05 13.99
C HIS A 136 -28.27 -34.53 13.86
N ASP A 137 -28.16 -33.82 14.98
CA ASP A 137 -27.97 -32.37 14.99
C ASP A 137 -26.59 -31.98 14.42
N GLY A 138 -25.55 -32.78 14.70
CA GLY A 138 -24.23 -32.63 14.08
C GLY A 138 -24.27 -32.83 12.55
N ALA A 139 -24.86 -33.93 12.09
CA ALA A 139 -25.01 -34.20 10.66
C ALA A 139 -25.86 -33.14 9.94
N ARG A 140 -26.90 -32.63 10.62
CA ARG A 140 -27.72 -31.53 10.10
C ARG A 140 -26.91 -30.24 9.97
N ALA A 141 -26.09 -29.90 10.96
CA ALA A 141 -25.22 -28.74 10.90
C ALA A 141 -24.20 -28.86 9.74
N GLU A 142 -23.57 -30.03 9.58
CA GLU A 142 -22.67 -30.31 8.46
C GLU A 142 -23.37 -30.18 7.10
N LEU A 143 -24.57 -30.73 6.96
CA LEU A 143 -25.37 -30.61 5.74
C LEU A 143 -25.68 -29.15 5.41
N THR A 144 -26.12 -28.36 6.40
CA THR A 144 -26.40 -26.94 6.19
C THR A 144 -25.13 -26.15 5.84
N GLY A 145 -23.99 -26.50 6.45
CA GLY A 145 -22.69 -25.92 6.10
C GLY A 145 -22.30 -26.22 4.65
N ALA A 146 -22.43 -27.47 4.21
CA ALA A 146 -22.15 -27.88 2.84
C ALA A 146 -23.11 -27.21 1.82
N GLN A 147 -24.40 -27.09 2.14
CA GLN A 147 -25.37 -26.38 1.31
C GLN A 147 -25.02 -24.89 1.14
N ASN A 148 -24.66 -24.21 2.23
CA ASN A 148 -24.23 -22.81 2.17
C ASN A 148 -22.95 -22.64 1.34
N GLN A 149 -21.98 -23.55 1.51
CA GLN A 149 -20.77 -23.54 0.68
C GLN A 149 -21.08 -23.76 -0.80
N MET A 150 -22.02 -24.66 -1.12
CA MET A 150 -22.45 -24.91 -2.49
C MET A 150 -23.07 -23.66 -3.11
N GLU A 151 -23.93 -22.94 -2.39
CA GLU A 151 -24.53 -21.69 -2.88
C GLU A 151 -23.47 -20.59 -3.09
N ILE A 152 -22.53 -20.41 -2.16
CA ILE A 152 -21.41 -19.48 -2.33
C ILE A 152 -20.58 -19.83 -3.59
N ILE A 153 -20.32 -21.12 -3.82
CA ILE A 153 -19.59 -21.56 -5.01
C ILE A 153 -20.40 -21.28 -6.28
N LYS A 154 -21.71 -21.53 -6.29
CA LYS A 154 -22.58 -21.20 -7.44
C LYS A 154 -22.58 -19.71 -7.75
N GLU A 155 -22.64 -18.85 -6.74
CA GLU A 155 -22.54 -17.39 -6.94
C GLU A 155 -21.19 -16.98 -7.51
N LYS A 156 -20.09 -17.58 -7.01
CA LYS A 156 -18.75 -17.37 -7.57
C LYS A 156 -18.64 -17.82 -9.02
N ILE A 157 -19.25 -18.95 -9.38
CA ILE A 157 -19.28 -19.41 -10.78
C ILE A 157 -20.01 -18.39 -11.65
N LYS A 158 -21.23 -17.97 -11.25
CA LYS A 158 -22.00 -16.97 -12.01
C LYS A 158 -21.23 -15.67 -12.23
N THR A 159 -20.59 -15.15 -11.19
CA THR A 159 -19.79 -13.92 -11.29
C THR A 159 -18.55 -14.08 -12.17
N LYS A 160 -17.94 -15.27 -12.18
CA LYS A 160 -16.83 -15.58 -13.09
C LYS A 160 -17.30 -15.75 -14.53
N ASP A 161 -18.43 -16.38 -14.77
CA ASP A 161 -19.02 -16.52 -16.10
C ASP A 161 -19.36 -15.15 -16.69
N THR A 162 -19.99 -14.26 -15.93
CA THR A 162 -20.24 -12.88 -16.40
C THR A 162 -18.94 -12.16 -16.73
N PHE A 163 -17.90 -12.30 -15.89
CA PHE A 163 -16.60 -11.70 -16.15
C PHE A 163 -15.91 -12.27 -17.40
N ILE A 164 -16.04 -13.58 -17.65
CA ILE A 164 -15.52 -14.21 -18.87
C ILE A 164 -16.22 -13.64 -20.09
N THR A 165 -17.55 -13.57 -20.10
CA THR A 165 -18.32 -13.02 -21.23
C THR A 165 -17.98 -11.54 -21.50
N GLU A 166 -17.75 -10.74 -20.45
CA GLU A 166 -17.30 -9.35 -20.61
C GLU A 166 -15.88 -9.26 -21.21
N LEU A 167 -14.98 -10.16 -20.81
CA LEU A 167 -13.62 -10.21 -21.36
C LEU A 167 -13.63 -10.65 -22.82
N GLU A 168 -14.42 -11.66 -23.17
CA GLU A 168 -14.58 -12.12 -24.55
C GLU A 168 -15.08 -10.99 -25.45
N GLY A 169 -16.10 -10.24 -25.01
CA GLY A 169 -16.60 -9.07 -25.74
C GLY A 169 -15.55 -7.95 -25.89
N LYS A 170 -14.71 -7.72 -24.87
CA LYS A 170 -13.59 -6.77 -24.97
C LYS A 170 -12.52 -7.23 -25.95
N ILE A 171 -12.19 -8.52 -25.95
CA ILE A 171 -11.21 -9.11 -26.87
C ILE A 171 -11.70 -8.96 -28.31
N GLU A 172 -12.95 -9.29 -28.60
CA GLU A 172 -13.52 -9.16 -29.94
C GLU A 172 -13.52 -7.70 -30.42
N LYS A 173 -13.93 -6.77 -29.54
CA LYS A 173 -13.88 -5.33 -29.84
C LYS A 173 -12.46 -4.86 -30.19
N HIS A 174 -11.47 -5.19 -29.36
CA HIS A 174 -10.08 -4.80 -29.60
C HIS A 174 -9.47 -5.47 -30.84
N GLN A 175 -9.87 -6.70 -31.17
CA GLN A 175 -9.47 -7.36 -32.40
C GLN A 175 -10.03 -6.64 -33.64
N SER A 176 -11.30 -6.20 -33.59
CA SER A 176 -11.90 -5.40 -34.67
C SER A 176 -11.19 -4.05 -34.82
N GLU A 177 -11.00 -3.32 -33.73
CA GLU A 177 -10.28 -2.03 -33.72
C GLU A 177 -8.86 -2.16 -34.27
N ALA A 178 -8.13 -3.22 -33.87
CA ALA A 178 -6.78 -3.48 -34.38
C ALA A 178 -6.77 -3.83 -35.87
N SER A 179 -7.78 -4.57 -36.35
CA SER A 179 -7.92 -4.88 -37.78
C SER A 179 -8.17 -3.63 -38.61
N GLU A 180 -9.05 -2.73 -38.15
CA GLU A 180 -9.33 -1.45 -38.81
C GLU A 180 -8.10 -0.54 -38.81
N ALA A 181 -7.42 -0.40 -37.67
CA ALA A 181 -6.19 0.39 -37.56
C ALA A 181 -5.11 -0.10 -38.53
N ARG A 182 -4.93 -1.42 -38.66
CA ARG A 182 -3.98 -2.01 -39.63
C ARG A 182 -4.34 -1.71 -41.08
N LYS A 183 -5.63 -1.70 -41.43
CA LYS A 183 -6.07 -1.34 -42.78
C LYS A 183 -5.73 0.12 -43.09
N VAL A 184 -6.01 1.01 -42.15
CA VAL A 184 -5.68 2.45 -42.28
C VAL A 184 -4.17 2.66 -42.39
N GLU A 185 -3.39 2.00 -41.54
CA GLU A 185 -1.91 2.05 -41.60
C GLU A 185 -1.39 1.60 -42.98
N GLN A 186 -1.90 0.49 -43.50
CA GLN A 186 -1.50 -0.01 -44.81
C GLN A 186 -1.88 0.96 -45.95
N GLU A 187 -3.01 1.65 -45.84
CA GLU A 187 -3.41 2.66 -46.82
C GLU A 187 -2.53 3.92 -46.73
N CYS A 188 -2.20 4.38 -45.52
CA CYS A 188 -1.24 5.47 -45.31
C CYS A 188 0.15 5.13 -45.88
N LEU A 189 0.65 3.93 -45.64
CA LEU A 189 1.96 3.49 -46.19
C LEU A 189 1.96 3.49 -47.72
N LYS A 190 0.88 3.03 -48.36
CA LYS A 190 0.75 3.10 -49.83
C LYS A 190 0.75 4.54 -50.34
N GLN A 191 0.06 5.43 -49.65
CA GLN A 191 0.06 6.85 -49.99
C GLN A 191 1.46 7.44 -49.83
N GLU A 192 2.16 7.14 -48.73
CA GLU A 192 3.52 7.58 -48.48
C GLU A 192 4.50 7.09 -49.57
N GLU A 193 4.48 5.80 -49.91
CA GLU A 193 5.30 5.23 -50.98
C GLU A 193 5.06 5.91 -52.34
N SER A 194 3.82 6.33 -52.61
CA SER A 194 3.50 7.06 -53.85
C SER A 194 3.97 8.52 -53.84
N LEU A 195 4.03 9.16 -52.67
CA LEU A 195 4.40 10.57 -52.52
C LEU A 195 5.92 10.79 -52.46
N ILE A 196 6.68 9.84 -51.90
CA ILE A 196 8.15 9.90 -51.84
C ILE A 196 8.80 10.18 -53.22
N PRO A 197 8.49 9.44 -54.31
CA PRO A 197 9.13 9.69 -55.60
C PRO A 197 8.72 11.05 -56.21
N LEU A 198 7.48 11.48 -55.98
CA LEU A 198 6.99 12.80 -56.41
C LEU A 198 7.75 13.93 -55.71
N GLU A 199 7.95 13.78 -54.40
CA GLU A 199 8.70 14.72 -53.57
C GLU A 199 10.17 14.79 -53.98
N GLN A 200 10.81 13.64 -54.20
CA GLN A 200 12.19 13.55 -54.68
C GLN A 200 12.36 14.19 -56.06
N ALA A 201 11.44 13.91 -57.00
CA ALA A 201 11.46 14.51 -58.34
C ALA A 201 11.28 16.03 -58.28
N ALA A 202 10.38 16.53 -57.42
CA ALA A 202 10.21 17.96 -57.21
C ALA A 202 11.47 18.60 -56.60
N ARG A 203 12.10 17.96 -55.62
CA ARG A 203 13.37 18.43 -55.04
C ARG A 203 14.49 18.51 -56.06
N GLN A 204 14.66 17.48 -56.90
CA GLN A 204 15.67 17.45 -57.96
C GLN A 204 15.48 18.63 -58.93
N LYS A 205 14.25 18.83 -59.41
CA LYS A 205 13.92 19.98 -60.28
C LYS A 205 14.21 21.33 -59.62
N VAL A 206 13.91 21.46 -58.33
CA VAL A 206 14.21 22.70 -57.60
C VAL A 206 15.71 22.94 -57.50
N VAL A 207 16.52 21.90 -57.30
CA VAL A 207 17.99 22.02 -57.26
C VAL A 207 18.52 22.42 -58.62
N GLU A 208 18.08 21.78 -59.70
CA GLU A 208 18.47 22.10 -61.08
C GLU A 208 18.12 23.55 -61.47
N ILE A 209 16.90 23.99 -61.15
CA ILE A 209 16.46 25.36 -61.43
C ILE A 209 17.25 26.38 -60.60
N LYS A 210 17.59 26.05 -59.35
CA LYS A 210 18.42 26.94 -58.51
C LYS A 210 19.83 27.06 -59.07
N SER A 211 20.48 25.94 -59.43
CA SER A 211 21.85 25.98 -59.95
C SER A 211 21.94 26.72 -61.28
N THR A 212 20.96 26.52 -62.18
CA THR A 212 20.89 27.26 -63.45
C THR A 212 20.69 28.75 -63.20
N ARG A 213 19.72 29.13 -62.36
CA ARG A 213 19.46 30.53 -62.00
C ARG A 213 20.67 31.23 -61.37
N ASP A 214 21.36 30.58 -60.44
CA ASP A 214 22.52 31.16 -59.77
C ASP A 214 23.68 31.35 -60.75
N SER A 215 23.86 30.42 -61.70
CA SER A 215 24.86 30.55 -62.77
C SER A 215 24.56 31.73 -63.71
N GLU A 216 23.31 31.89 -64.15
CA GLU A 216 22.88 32.99 -65.02
C GLU A 216 22.99 34.35 -64.31
N LYS A 217 22.58 34.40 -63.04
CA LYS A 217 22.65 35.62 -62.23
C LYS A 217 24.09 36.08 -62.08
N ASN A 218 25.00 35.17 -61.73
CA ASN A 218 26.42 35.49 -61.58
C ASN A 218 27.04 35.95 -62.90
N HIS A 219 26.75 35.27 -64.02
CA HIS A 219 27.26 35.67 -65.33
C HIS A 219 26.78 37.07 -65.73
N GLY A 220 25.47 37.35 -65.56
CA GLY A 220 24.88 38.64 -65.89
C GLY A 220 25.39 39.79 -65.03
N THR A 221 25.64 39.58 -63.73
CA THR A 221 26.17 40.63 -62.85
C THR A 221 27.63 40.94 -63.12
N VAL A 222 28.46 39.93 -63.35
CA VAL A 222 29.88 40.07 -63.68
C VAL A 222 30.05 40.81 -65.00
N LEU A 223 29.35 40.39 -66.05
CA LEU A 223 29.46 41.00 -67.38
C LEU A 223 29.04 42.49 -67.36
N LYS A 224 27.93 42.81 -66.69
CA LYS A 224 27.45 44.20 -66.56
C LYS A 224 28.49 45.11 -65.89
N ALA A 225 29.12 44.64 -64.81
CA ALA A 225 30.11 45.45 -64.11
C ALA A 225 31.40 45.67 -64.89
N ILE A 226 31.85 44.66 -65.64
CA ILE A 226 33.03 44.79 -66.50
C ILE A 226 32.75 45.71 -67.70
N LEU A 227 31.57 45.60 -68.32
CA LEU A 227 31.16 46.51 -69.40
C LEU A 227 31.02 47.95 -68.88
N GLN A 228 30.48 48.14 -67.67
CA GLN A 228 30.42 49.46 -67.04
C GLN A 228 31.83 50.04 -66.81
N ALA A 229 32.79 49.22 -66.36
CA ALA A 229 34.18 49.64 -66.16
C ALA A 229 34.89 50.02 -67.46
N LYS A 230 34.51 49.38 -68.57
CA LYS A 230 34.95 49.73 -69.93
C LYS A 230 34.36 51.07 -70.38
N GLU A 231 33.05 51.28 -70.20
CA GLU A 231 32.36 52.52 -70.58
C GLU A 231 32.84 53.73 -69.78
N SER A 232 33.09 53.55 -68.48
CA SER A 232 33.64 54.59 -67.61
C SER A 232 35.13 54.86 -67.81
N LYS A 233 35.82 54.07 -68.65
CA LYS A 233 37.29 54.07 -68.84
C LYS A 233 38.06 53.94 -67.53
N GLU A 234 37.52 53.21 -66.56
CA GLU A 234 38.19 52.89 -65.29
C GLU A 234 39.35 51.91 -65.52
N ILE A 235 39.21 51.03 -66.52
CA ILE A 235 40.22 50.05 -66.93
C ILE A 235 40.33 50.06 -68.46
N ASP A 236 41.51 50.41 -68.96
CA ASP A 236 41.81 50.37 -70.39
C ASP A 236 42.18 48.95 -70.88
N GLY A 237 41.90 48.68 -72.15
CA GLY A 237 42.25 47.40 -72.80
C GLY A 237 41.22 46.28 -72.65
N ILE A 238 39.97 46.60 -72.28
CA ILE A 238 38.85 45.63 -72.27
C ILE A 238 38.13 45.67 -73.62
N TYR A 239 38.10 44.54 -74.33
CA TYR A 239 37.37 44.41 -75.59
C TYR A 239 35.89 44.05 -75.33
N GLY A 240 35.64 43.08 -74.44
CA GLY A 240 34.29 42.60 -74.12
C GLY A 240 34.23 41.08 -74.05
N ARG A 241 33.02 40.52 -73.91
CA ARG A 241 32.80 39.06 -73.98
C ARG A 241 33.12 38.56 -75.39
N LEU A 242 33.82 37.44 -75.50
CA LEU A 242 34.25 36.89 -76.78
C LEU A 242 33.06 36.64 -77.73
N GLY A 243 31.95 36.10 -77.22
CA GLY A 243 30.73 35.89 -78.01
C GLY A 243 30.15 37.15 -78.65
N ASP A 244 30.28 38.31 -78.01
CA ASP A 244 29.76 39.58 -78.54
C ASP A 244 30.69 40.21 -79.59
N LEU A 245 31.92 39.69 -79.73
CA LEU A 245 32.97 40.22 -80.61
C LEU A 245 33.02 39.54 -81.98
N GLY A 246 32.17 38.54 -82.23
CA GLY A 246 32.09 37.81 -83.49
C GLY A 246 30.65 37.52 -83.88
N ALA A 247 30.43 37.25 -85.15
CA ALA A 247 29.12 36.86 -85.68
C ALA A 247 29.25 35.55 -86.46
N ILE A 248 28.30 34.64 -86.26
CA ILE A 248 28.19 33.38 -86.99
C ILE A 248 26.77 33.26 -87.56
N ASP A 249 26.59 32.41 -88.58
CA ASP A 249 25.26 32.11 -89.12
C ASP A 249 24.41 31.38 -88.07
N ALA A 250 23.13 31.76 -87.96
CA ALA A 250 22.18 31.22 -86.99
C ALA A 250 22.04 29.69 -87.06
N LYS A 251 22.32 29.09 -88.24
CA LYS A 251 22.36 27.63 -88.40
C LYS A 251 23.35 26.94 -87.46
N TYR A 252 24.43 27.61 -87.08
CA TYR A 252 25.50 27.05 -86.25
C TYR A 252 25.48 27.56 -84.81
N ASP A 253 24.46 28.33 -84.42
CA ASP A 253 24.35 28.97 -83.11
C ASP A 253 24.36 27.93 -81.97
N VAL A 254 23.50 26.91 -82.06
CA VAL A 254 23.47 25.82 -81.07
C VAL A 254 24.82 25.11 -81.02
N ALA A 255 25.41 24.80 -82.18
CA ALA A 255 26.66 24.05 -82.26
C ALA A 255 27.84 24.79 -81.62
N ILE A 256 27.97 26.10 -81.86
CA ILE A 256 29.07 26.90 -81.29
C ILE A 256 28.88 27.13 -79.79
N SER A 257 27.65 27.38 -79.33
CA SER A 257 27.33 27.59 -77.91
C SER A 257 27.52 26.32 -77.08
N THR A 258 27.20 25.15 -77.63
CA THR A 258 27.44 23.87 -76.94
C THR A 258 28.90 23.44 -76.96
N ALA A 259 29.60 23.68 -78.07
CA ALA A 259 30.97 23.21 -78.24
C ALA A 259 32.01 24.08 -77.51
N CYS A 260 31.71 25.37 -77.29
CA CYS A 260 32.70 26.32 -76.79
C CYS A 260 32.21 27.17 -75.62
N HIS A 261 32.48 26.69 -74.40
CA HIS A 261 32.33 27.46 -73.16
C HIS A 261 33.24 28.71 -73.11
N GLY A 262 34.28 28.76 -73.97
CA GLY A 262 35.22 29.88 -74.06
C GLY A 262 34.63 31.16 -74.64
N LEU A 263 33.44 31.11 -75.24
CA LEU A 263 32.72 32.29 -75.73
C LEU A 263 32.33 33.26 -74.60
N ASP A 264 32.24 32.75 -73.37
CA ASP A 264 31.94 33.53 -72.17
C ASP A 264 33.16 34.25 -71.59
N TYR A 265 34.35 34.03 -72.15
CA TYR A 265 35.56 34.67 -71.66
C TYR A 265 35.58 36.14 -72.04
N ILE A 266 36.04 36.97 -71.10
CA ILE A 266 36.19 38.40 -71.32
C ILE A 266 37.57 38.65 -71.94
N VAL A 267 37.59 39.20 -73.15
CA VAL A 267 38.82 39.47 -73.89
C VAL A 267 39.42 40.79 -73.43
N VAL A 268 40.69 40.74 -73.04
CA VAL A 268 41.50 41.87 -72.57
C VAL A 268 42.85 41.91 -73.27
N GLU A 269 43.41 43.11 -73.44
CA GLU A 269 44.66 43.31 -74.19
C GLU A 269 45.89 42.77 -73.46
N THR A 270 46.07 43.20 -72.20
CA THR A 270 47.29 42.95 -71.41
C THR A 270 47.00 42.15 -70.13
N THR A 271 48.05 41.58 -69.53
CA THR A 271 47.95 40.93 -68.21
C THR A 271 47.52 41.89 -67.11
N ASN A 272 47.93 43.16 -67.20
CA ASN A 272 47.64 44.18 -66.20
C ASN A 272 46.14 44.55 -66.22
N SER A 273 45.55 44.70 -67.40
CA SER A 273 44.11 44.93 -67.56
C SER A 273 43.28 43.78 -66.98
N ALA A 274 43.73 42.53 -67.17
CA ALA A 274 43.09 41.35 -66.60
C ALA A 274 43.10 41.36 -65.06
N GLN A 275 44.27 41.66 -64.47
CA GLN A 275 44.42 41.74 -63.01
C GLN A 275 43.57 42.85 -62.42
N ALA A 276 43.53 44.03 -63.05
CA ALA A 276 42.66 45.13 -62.64
C ALA A 276 41.17 44.73 -62.67
N CYS A 277 40.73 43.98 -63.69
CA CYS A 277 39.36 43.48 -63.77
C CYS A 277 39.04 42.48 -62.64
N VAL A 278 39.96 41.56 -62.34
CA VAL A 278 39.81 40.61 -61.22
C VAL A 278 39.74 41.36 -59.88
N GLU A 279 40.57 42.39 -59.69
CA GLU A 279 40.54 43.20 -58.48
C GLU A 279 39.23 43.98 -58.34
N LEU A 280 38.69 44.53 -59.44
CA LEU A 280 37.39 45.19 -59.46
C LEU A 280 36.26 44.23 -59.05
N LEU A 281 36.24 43.02 -59.60
CA LEU A 281 35.24 42.00 -59.25
C LEU A 281 35.35 41.56 -57.79
N ARG A 282 36.58 41.44 -57.25
CA ARG A 282 36.82 41.13 -55.84
C ARG A 282 36.41 42.29 -54.92
N ARG A 283 36.74 43.53 -55.25
CA ARG A 283 36.35 44.72 -54.46
C ARG A 283 34.84 44.89 -54.37
N ARG A 284 34.11 44.56 -55.44
CA ARG A 284 32.64 44.68 -55.50
C ARG A 284 31.90 43.38 -55.16
N ASN A 285 32.62 42.28 -54.85
CA ASN A 285 32.06 40.94 -54.57
C ASN A 285 31.07 40.44 -55.63
N LEU A 286 31.40 40.62 -56.91
CA LEU A 286 30.46 40.39 -58.01
C LEU A 286 30.52 38.97 -58.62
N GLY A 287 31.49 38.16 -58.20
CA GLY A 287 31.66 36.78 -58.65
C GLY A 287 33.02 36.53 -59.32
N ILE A 288 33.11 35.42 -60.06
CA ILE A 288 34.31 34.97 -60.77
C ILE A 288 34.06 35.12 -62.27
N ALA A 289 35.05 35.64 -63.00
CA ALA A 289 35.06 35.66 -64.46
C ALA A 289 36.36 35.08 -64.98
N THR A 290 36.30 34.47 -66.16
CA THR A 290 37.48 34.00 -66.88
C THR A 290 37.86 35.03 -67.94
N PHE A 291 39.13 35.43 -67.94
CA PHE A 291 39.65 36.45 -68.85
C PHE A 291 40.58 35.83 -69.89
N MET A 292 40.44 36.25 -71.15
CA MET A 292 41.33 35.89 -72.24
C MET A 292 42.27 37.05 -72.56
N ILE A 293 43.56 36.86 -72.31
CA ILE A 293 44.60 37.88 -72.49
C ILE A 293 45.19 37.75 -73.89
N LEU A 294 44.94 38.73 -74.77
CA LEU A 294 45.37 38.72 -76.17
C LEU A 294 46.90 38.69 -76.33
N GLU A 295 47.64 39.44 -75.50
CA GLU A 295 49.11 39.47 -75.52
C GLU A 295 49.72 38.06 -75.42
N LYS A 296 49.12 37.17 -74.64
CA LYS A 296 49.59 35.78 -74.46
C LYS A 296 49.20 34.85 -75.61
N GLN A 297 48.23 35.23 -76.44
CA GLN A 297 47.76 34.42 -77.57
C GLN A 297 48.57 34.63 -78.86
N ALA A 298 49.60 35.48 -78.85
CA ALA A 298 50.40 35.80 -80.04
C ALA A 298 51.05 34.55 -80.69
N HIS A 299 51.32 33.50 -79.93
CA HIS A 299 51.89 32.24 -80.44
C HIS A 299 50.93 31.48 -81.38
N HIS A 300 49.62 31.76 -81.34
CA HIS A 300 48.64 31.19 -82.26
C HIS A 300 48.65 31.84 -83.66
N LEU A 301 49.31 32.99 -83.84
CA LEU A 301 49.39 33.68 -85.14
C LEU A 301 49.93 32.79 -86.27
N ARG A 302 50.94 31.95 -85.98
CA ARG A 302 51.52 31.03 -86.96
C ARG A 302 50.53 29.94 -87.38
N LYS A 303 49.82 29.36 -86.40
CA LYS A 303 48.84 28.30 -86.62
C LYS A 303 47.55 28.79 -87.28
N LEU A 304 47.26 30.09 -87.17
CA LEU A 304 46.11 30.71 -87.81
C LEU A 304 46.28 30.86 -89.33
N GLN A 305 47.52 30.95 -89.82
CA GLN A 305 47.84 31.04 -91.25
C GLN A 305 47.91 29.67 -91.94
N GLU A 306 47.88 28.57 -91.18
CA GLU A 306 47.89 27.21 -91.71
C GLU A 306 46.48 26.83 -92.21
N LYS A 307 46.36 26.57 -93.51
CA LYS A 307 45.12 26.02 -94.09
C LYS A 307 45.02 24.54 -93.74
N VAL A 308 44.14 24.21 -92.80
CA VAL A 308 43.85 22.83 -92.40
C VAL A 308 42.84 22.21 -93.37
N LYS A 309 43.13 21.01 -93.89
CA LYS A 309 42.13 20.19 -94.58
C LYS A 309 41.37 19.37 -93.54
N THR A 310 40.08 19.59 -93.42
CA THR A 310 39.20 18.80 -92.55
C THR A 310 38.86 17.45 -93.21
N PRO A 311 38.76 16.35 -92.44
CA PRO A 311 38.22 15.08 -92.95
C PRO A 311 36.81 15.30 -93.52
N GLU A 312 36.49 14.65 -94.64
CA GLU A 312 35.16 14.73 -95.31
C GLU A 312 34.69 16.12 -95.76
N GLY A 313 35.53 17.15 -95.69
CA GLY A 313 35.19 18.51 -96.13
C GLY A 313 34.19 19.23 -95.23
N VAL A 314 34.00 18.79 -93.98
CA VAL A 314 33.15 19.50 -93.01
C VAL A 314 33.75 20.86 -92.65
N PRO A 315 32.92 21.92 -92.52
CA PRO A 315 33.41 23.24 -92.19
C PRO A 315 33.89 23.28 -90.73
N ARG A 316 35.01 23.96 -90.51
CA ARG A 316 35.51 24.28 -89.17
C ARG A 316 34.74 25.46 -88.60
N LEU A 317 34.33 25.40 -87.34
CA LEU A 317 33.60 26.49 -86.67
C LEU A 317 34.33 27.83 -86.77
N PHE A 318 35.64 27.81 -86.56
CA PHE A 318 36.49 28.99 -86.64
C PHE A 318 36.37 29.72 -87.99
N ASP A 319 36.32 28.98 -89.11
CA ASP A 319 36.27 29.57 -90.46
C ASP A 319 34.91 30.22 -90.76
N LEU A 320 33.87 29.81 -90.02
CA LEU A 320 32.51 30.33 -90.16
C LEU A 320 32.29 31.62 -89.34
N VAL A 321 33.18 31.93 -88.38
CA VAL A 321 33.05 33.13 -87.54
C VAL A 321 33.58 34.36 -88.27
N LYS A 322 32.72 35.37 -88.39
CA LYS A 322 33.06 36.69 -88.93
C LYS A 322 33.44 37.62 -87.78
N VAL A 323 34.66 38.14 -87.82
CA VAL A 323 35.23 39.03 -86.79
C VAL A 323 35.65 40.36 -87.43
N LYS A 324 35.36 41.48 -86.77
CA LYS A 324 35.69 42.83 -87.27
C LYS A 324 37.20 43.10 -87.28
N ASP A 325 37.91 42.69 -86.22
CA ASP A 325 39.35 42.93 -86.06
C ASP A 325 40.16 41.63 -86.15
N GLU A 326 41.29 41.67 -86.88
CA GLU A 326 42.17 40.50 -87.02
C GLU A 326 42.84 40.09 -85.70
N LYS A 327 43.08 41.05 -84.80
CA LYS A 327 43.59 40.76 -83.45
C LYS A 327 42.62 39.89 -82.65
N LEU A 328 41.32 40.07 -82.85
CA LEU A 328 40.28 39.30 -82.16
C LEU A 328 40.12 37.89 -82.76
N LYS A 329 40.48 37.67 -84.02
CA LYS A 329 40.51 36.32 -84.62
C LYS A 329 41.45 35.37 -83.83
N LEU A 330 42.49 35.89 -83.20
CA LEU A 330 43.36 35.08 -82.34
C LEU A 330 42.63 34.51 -81.12
N ALA A 331 41.75 35.30 -80.52
CA ALA A 331 40.94 34.85 -79.38
C ALA A 331 39.94 33.76 -79.79
N PHE A 332 39.30 33.91 -80.96
CA PHE A 332 38.43 32.89 -81.52
C PHE A 332 39.18 31.60 -81.88
N PHE A 333 40.41 31.69 -82.39
CA PHE A 333 41.22 30.51 -82.68
C PHE A 333 41.67 29.79 -81.39
N ALA A 334 42.03 30.53 -80.35
CA ALA A 334 42.44 29.97 -79.07
C ALA A 334 41.31 29.20 -78.36
N THR A 335 40.06 29.62 -78.55
CA THR A 335 38.88 28.97 -77.97
C THR A 335 38.29 27.87 -78.81
N LEU A 336 38.15 28.08 -80.13
CA LEU A 336 37.51 27.13 -81.03
C LEU A 336 38.50 26.08 -81.55
N GLY A 337 39.79 26.40 -81.65
CA GLY A 337 40.78 25.48 -82.22
C GLY A 337 40.29 24.86 -83.53
N ASN A 338 40.62 23.61 -83.77
CA ASN A 338 40.21 22.86 -84.96
C ASN A 338 38.82 22.19 -84.83
N THR A 339 37.90 22.79 -84.07
CA THR A 339 36.54 22.24 -83.90
C THR A 339 35.76 22.28 -85.22
N VAL A 340 35.23 21.13 -85.63
CA VAL A 340 34.42 20.96 -86.84
C VAL A 340 32.94 20.81 -86.49
N VAL A 341 32.05 21.15 -87.44
CA VAL A 341 30.61 20.87 -87.30
C VAL A 341 30.17 19.81 -88.30
N ALA A 342 29.69 18.69 -87.77
CA ALA A 342 28.96 17.68 -88.51
C ALA A 342 27.45 17.87 -88.31
N LYS A 343 26.64 17.34 -89.24
CA LYS A 343 25.17 17.40 -89.12
C LYS A 343 24.64 16.35 -88.15
N ASP A 344 25.19 15.14 -88.23
CA ASP A 344 24.66 13.94 -87.59
C ASP A 344 25.82 13.11 -87.03
N LEU A 345 25.54 12.19 -86.09
CA LEU A 345 26.57 11.38 -85.41
C LEU A 345 27.32 10.45 -86.39
N ASP A 346 26.69 10.07 -87.50
CA ASP A 346 27.28 9.22 -88.54
C ASP A 346 28.39 9.92 -89.35
N GLN A 347 28.50 11.25 -89.25
CA GLN A 347 29.48 12.08 -89.96
C GLN A 347 30.69 12.48 -89.07
N VAL A 348 30.70 12.08 -87.79
CA VAL A 348 31.72 12.48 -86.79
C VAL A 348 32.83 11.46 -86.63
#